data_AF-A0A0F9HJL0-F1
#
_entry.id   AF-A0A0F9HJL0-F1
#
_cell.length_a   1.000
_cell.length_b   1.000
_cell.length_c   1.000
_cell.angle_alpha   90.00
_cell.angle_beta   90.00
_cell.angle_gamma   90.00
#
_symmetry.space_group_name_H-M   'P 1'
#
loop_
_entity.id
_entity.type
_entity.pdbx_description
1 polymer ?
#
loop_
_entity_poly.entity_id
_entity_poly.type
_entity_poly.pdbx_seq_one_letter_code
_entity_poly.pdbx_strand_id
1 'polypeptide(L)'
;MENYHIPIKKGLQKDVLYRGLKAKYIMYCLYLGVAAILFGLVLSTFVPMLLALMLIVITIAVAFLILLFYSRTYGANGFVKKLADASKPDRIKIVHPFENLLLWKNR
;
A
#
# COMPACT_ATOMS: atom_id res chain seq x y z
N MET A 1 -10.82 -39.87 24.35
CA MET A 1 -9.94 -38.70 24.16
C MET A 1 -10.82 -37.47 24.23
N GLU A 2 -10.74 -36.69 25.30
CA GLU A 2 -11.53 -35.47 25.43
C GLU A 2 -11.03 -34.42 24.45
N ASN A 3 -11.93 -33.89 23.63
CA ASN A 3 -11.61 -32.84 22.65
C ASN A 3 -11.53 -31.49 23.38
N TYR A 4 -10.31 -31.02 23.61
CA TYR A 4 -10.09 -29.69 24.20
C TYR A 4 -10.07 -28.63 23.09
N HIS A 5 -11.05 -27.72 23.11
CA HIS A 5 -11.11 -26.60 22.18
C HIS A 5 -10.53 -25.34 22.85
N ILE A 6 -9.38 -24.88 22.37
CA ILE A 6 -8.77 -23.62 22.82
C ILE A 6 -9.35 -22.47 21.98
N PRO A 7 -10.03 -21.49 22.58
CA PRO A 7 -10.54 -20.34 21.84
C PRO A 7 -9.38 -19.45 21.36
N ILE A 8 -9.12 -19.46 20.05
CA ILE A 8 -8.13 -18.57 19.43
C ILE A 8 -8.70 -17.15 19.42
N LYS A 9 -8.08 -16.23 20.17
CA LYS A 9 -8.44 -14.81 20.20
C LYS A 9 -7.97 -14.11 18.90
N LYS A 10 -8.84 -14.06 17.89
CA LYS A 10 -8.56 -13.48 16.55
C LYS A 10 -8.37 -11.94 16.51
N GLY A 11 -8.29 -11.26 17.67
CA GLY A 11 -8.19 -9.79 17.76
C GLY A 11 -6.76 -9.23 17.85
N LEU A 12 -5.76 -10.05 18.20
CA LEU A 12 -4.36 -9.61 18.35
C LEU A 12 -3.64 -9.34 17.02
N GLN A 13 -4.23 -9.76 15.89
CA GLN A 13 -3.62 -9.70 14.56
C GLN A 13 -4.22 -8.59 13.70
N LYS A 14 -4.79 -7.55 14.33
CA LYS A 14 -5.35 -6.40 13.62
C LYS A 14 -4.19 -5.51 13.15
N ASP A 15 -4.13 -5.26 11.84
CA ASP A 15 -3.13 -4.36 11.25
C ASP A 15 -3.10 -3.02 12.02
N VAL A 16 -1.92 -2.56 12.40
CA VAL A 16 -1.73 -1.23 12.98
C VAL A 16 -2.07 -0.20 11.90
N LEU A 17 -3.06 0.64 12.20
CA LEU A 17 -3.59 1.69 11.35
C LEU A 17 -3.28 3.04 11.99
N TYR A 18 -2.68 3.95 11.24
CA TYR A 18 -2.51 5.35 11.63
C TYR A 18 -3.21 6.25 10.60
N ARG A 19 -4.22 7.01 11.03
CA ARG A 19 -5.05 7.89 10.15
C ARG A 19 -5.57 7.20 8.87
N GLY A 20 -5.90 5.90 8.95
CA GLY A 20 -6.36 5.11 7.80
C GLY A 20 -5.26 4.61 6.86
N LEU A 21 -3.99 4.95 7.11
CA LEU A 21 -2.84 4.31 6.50
C LEU A 21 -2.45 3.07 7.30
N LYS A 22 -2.27 1.96 6.59
CA LYS A 22 -1.65 0.78 7.18
C LYS A 22 -0.15 0.99 7.34
N ALA A 23 0.45 0.44 8.38
CA ALA A 23 1.87 0.59 8.70
C ALA A 23 2.83 0.44 7.50
N LYS A 24 2.55 -0.50 6.59
CA LYS A 24 3.33 -0.73 5.37
C LYS A 24 3.40 0.50 4.43
N TYR A 25 2.31 1.22 4.25
CA TYR A 25 2.29 2.43 3.40
C TYR A 25 2.96 3.63 4.06
N ILE A 26 3.00 3.67 5.39
CA ILE A 26 3.76 4.68 6.14
C ILE A 26 5.25 4.49 5.84
N MET A 27 5.74 3.24 5.88
CA MET A 27 7.12 2.92 5.50
C MET A 27 7.42 3.31 4.05
N TYR A 28 6.52 3.03 3.10
CA TYR A 28 6.69 3.48 1.72
C TYR A 28 6.72 5.00 1.58
N CYS A 29 5.89 5.71 2.33
CA CYS A 29 5.92 7.18 2.36
C CYS A 29 7.26 7.71 2.88
N LEU A 30 7.83 7.09 3.90
CA LEU A 30 9.15 7.46 4.43
C LEU A 30 10.25 7.20 3.40
N TYR A 31 10.29 6.01 2.80
CA TYR A 31 11.29 5.68 1.78
C TYR A 31 11.20 6.61 0.55
N LEU A 32 9.99 6.84 0.04
CA LEU A 32 9.77 7.72 -1.11
C LEU A 32 10.03 9.19 -0.76
N GLY A 33 9.70 9.62 0.44
CA GLY A 33 10.00 10.97 0.92
C GLY A 33 11.50 11.24 0.99
N VAL A 34 12.27 10.31 1.59
CA VAL A 34 13.73 10.41 1.64
C VAL A 34 14.32 10.36 0.22
N ALA A 35 13.84 9.47 -0.64
CA ALA A 35 14.29 9.38 -2.03
C ALA A 35 14.01 10.69 -2.81
N ALA A 36 12.84 11.31 -2.62
CA ALA A 36 12.49 12.57 -3.25
C ALA A 36 13.38 13.73 -2.79
N ILE A 37 13.74 13.78 -1.50
CA ILE A 37 14.67 14.77 -0.96
C ILE A 37 16.07 14.58 -1.58
N LEU A 38 16.58 13.35 -1.62
CA LEU A 38 17.87 13.04 -2.24
C LEU A 38 17.89 13.39 -3.73
N PHE A 39 16.84 13.02 -4.46
CA PHE A 39 16.68 13.38 -5.86
C PHE A 39 16.67 14.90 -6.05
N GLY A 40 15.98 15.60 -5.16
CA GLY A 40 15.94 17.05 -5.12
C GLY A 40 17.29 17.74 -4.92
N LEU A 41 18.11 17.20 -4.02
CA LEU A 41 19.47 17.67 -3.78
C LEU A 41 20.38 17.47 -5.00
N VAL A 42 20.21 16.37 -5.74
CA VAL A 42 20.93 16.15 -6.99
C VAL A 42 20.43 17.12 -8.06
N LEU A 43 19.11 17.30 -8.17
CA LEU A 43 18.49 18.15 -9.18
C LEU A 43 18.88 19.64 -9.03
N SER A 44 19.08 20.12 -7.80
CA SER A 44 19.49 21.50 -7.54
C SER A 44 20.88 21.85 -8.08
N THR A 45 21.70 20.85 -8.42
CA THR A 45 22.99 21.08 -9.10
C THR A 45 22.85 21.44 -10.57
N PHE A 46 21.73 21.08 -11.20
CA PHE A 46 21.46 21.28 -12.63
C PHE A 46 20.44 22.37 -12.92
N VAL A 47 19.53 22.63 -11.97
CA VAL A 47 18.36 23.50 -12.14
C VAL A 47 18.31 24.53 -11.02
N PRO A 48 17.81 25.77 -11.25
CA PRO A 48 17.62 26.76 -10.19
C PRO A 48 16.89 26.19 -8.98
N MET A 49 17.39 26.50 -7.78
CA MET A 49 16.93 25.92 -6.51
C MET A 49 15.41 26.03 -6.31
N LEU A 50 14.79 27.15 -6.68
CA LEU A 50 13.35 27.36 -6.54
C LEU A 50 12.52 26.39 -7.42
N LEU A 51 12.99 26.12 -8.65
CA LEU A 51 12.33 25.18 -9.55
C LEU A 51 12.49 23.74 -9.06
N ALA A 52 13.70 23.38 -8.61
CA ALA A 52 13.94 22.07 -8.00
C ALA A 52 13.05 21.86 -6.76
N LEU A 53 12.94 22.86 -5.89
CA LEU A 53 12.09 22.81 -4.70
C LEU A 53 10.61 22.62 -5.06
N MET A 54 10.07 23.41 -6.00
CA MET A 54 8.68 23.26 -6.45
C MET A 54 8.42 21.85 -6.99
N LEU A 55 9.32 21.32 -7.82
CA LEU A 55 9.19 19.97 -8.36
C LEU A 55 9.15 18.91 -7.27
N ILE A 56 10.03 18.99 -6.27
CA ILE A 56 10.09 18.03 -5.14
C ILE A 56 8.80 18.06 -4.33
N VAL A 57 8.30 19.25 -3.99
CA VAL A 57 7.07 19.39 -3.19
C VAL A 57 5.89 18.76 -3.93
N ILE A 58 5.77 19.00 -5.24
CA ILE A 58 4.74 18.41 -6.07
C ILE A 58 4.89 16.88 -6.14
N THR A 59 6.10 16.36 -6.33
CA THR A 59 6.33 14.91 -6.39
C THR A 59 5.98 14.21 -5.08
N ILE A 60 6.37 14.80 -3.94
CA ILE A 60 6.02 14.25 -2.62
C ILE A 60 4.51 14.25 -2.41
N ALA A 61 3.83 15.34 -2.76
CA ALA A 61 2.37 15.44 -2.64
C ALA A 61 1.65 14.40 -3.50
N VAL A 62 2.05 14.26 -4.76
CA VAL A 62 1.48 13.28 -5.70
C VAL A 62 1.74 11.85 -5.21
N ALA A 63 2.97 11.53 -4.80
CA ALA A 63 3.31 10.21 -4.26
C ALA A 63 2.47 9.88 -3.02
N PHE A 64 2.29 10.84 -2.12
CA PHE A 64 1.47 10.67 -0.92
C PHE A 64 -0.01 10.40 -1.26
N LEU A 65 -0.59 11.13 -2.22
CA LEU A 65 -1.95 10.91 -2.69
C LEU A 65 -2.13 9.51 -3.31
N ILE A 66 -1.15 9.06 -4.11
CA ILE A 66 -1.16 7.71 -4.69
C ILE A 66 -1.11 6.66 -3.58
N LEU A 67 -0.22 6.80 -2.58
CA LEU A 67 -0.13 5.86 -1.46
C LEU A 67 -1.41 5.84 -0.62
N LEU A 68 -2.05 6.99 -0.41
CA LEU A 68 -3.36 7.08 0.25
C LEU A 68 -4.43 6.29 -0.51
N PHE A 69 -4.50 6.47 -1.83
CA PHE A 69 -5.41 5.73 -2.68
C PHE A 69 -5.16 4.22 -2.62
N TYR A 70 -3.90 3.79 -2.72
CA TYR A 70 -3.53 2.37 -2.64
C TYR A 70 -3.82 1.77 -1.25
N SER A 71 -3.52 2.50 -0.18
CA SER A 71 -3.83 2.07 1.19
C SER A 71 -5.32 1.85 1.39
N ARG A 72 -6.16 2.76 0.88
CA ARG A 72 -7.64 2.65 0.99
C ARG A 72 -8.24 1.60 0.07
N THR A 73 -7.66 1.41 -1.12
CA THR A 73 -8.24 0.52 -2.15
C THR A 73 -7.78 -0.93 -1.99
N TYR A 74 -6.51 -1.14 -1.68
CA TYR A 74 -5.91 -2.48 -1.65
C TYR A 74 -5.52 -2.93 -0.24
N GLY A 75 -5.41 -2.03 0.74
CA GLY A 75 -4.83 -2.38 2.04
C GLY A 75 -3.40 -2.92 1.91
N ALA A 76 -2.86 -3.57 2.94
CA ALA A 76 -1.41 -3.85 3.04
C ALA A 76 -0.89 -4.77 1.93
N ASN A 77 -1.64 -5.82 1.60
CA ASN A 77 -1.22 -6.85 0.64
C ASN A 77 -2.21 -7.06 -0.52
N GLY A 78 -3.28 -6.26 -0.64
CA GLY A 78 -4.30 -6.50 -1.67
C GLY A 78 -3.81 -6.23 -3.09
N PHE A 79 -2.85 -5.34 -3.29
CA PHE A 79 -2.30 -5.07 -4.63
C PHE A 79 -1.54 -6.28 -5.16
N VAL A 80 -0.69 -6.88 -4.32
CA VAL A 80 0.05 -8.11 -4.66
C VAL A 80 -0.91 -9.25 -4.95
N LYS A 81 -1.97 -9.38 -4.16
CA LYS A 81 -3.02 -10.39 -4.41
C LYS A 81 -3.75 -10.17 -5.74
N LYS A 82 -4.07 -8.92 -6.08
CA LYS A 82 -4.68 -8.57 -7.38
C LYS A 82 -3.74 -8.90 -8.53
N LEU A 83 -2.46 -8.56 -8.40
CA LEU A 83 -1.46 -8.83 -9.44
C LEU A 83 -1.25 -10.33 -9.65
N ALA A 84 -1.19 -11.10 -8.55
CA ALA A 84 -1.11 -12.55 -8.61
C ALA A 84 -2.36 -13.17 -9.25
N ASP A 85 -3.54 -12.64 -8.94
CA ASP A 85 -4.79 -13.10 -9.57
C ASP A 85 -4.85 -12.78 -11.06
N ALA A 86 -4.29 -11.65 -11.50
CA ALA A 86 -4.18 -11.30 -12.91
C ALA A 86 -3.13 -12.13 -13.67
N SER A 87 -2.14 -12.69 -12.97
CA SER A 87 -1.06 -13.48 -13.56
C SER A 87 -1.38 -14.99 -13.64
N LYS A 88 -2.57 -15.42 -13.23
CA LYS A 88 -2.96 -16.83 -13.21
C LYS A 88 -3.34 -17.31 -14.62
N PRO A 89 -3.08 -18.58 -14.97
CA PRO A 89 -3.61 -19.19 -16.19
C PRO A 89 -5.15 -19.35 -16.15
N ASP A 90 -5.81 -19.10 -17.28
CA ASP A 90 -7.29 -19.16 -17.41
C ASP A 90 -7.90 -20.54 -17.10
N ARG A 91 -7.10 -21.61 -17.18
CA ARG A 91 -7.55 -23.00 -16.99
C ARG A 91 -7.63 -23.42 -15.52
N ILE A 92 -7.20 -22.59 -14.57
CA ILE A 92 -7.26 -22.91 -13.14
C ILE A 92 -8.64 -22.57 -12.60
N LYS A 93 -9.37 -23.57 -12.09
CA LYS A 93 -10.67 -23.37 -11.43
C LYS A 93 -10.48 -22.59 -10.13
N ILE A 94 -10.93 -21.34 -10.10
CA ILE A 94 -10.89 -20.50 -8.89
C ILE A 94 -12.21 -20.65 -8.11
N VAL A 95 -12.12 -21.07 -6.86
CA VAL A 95 -13.29 -21.19 -5.96
C VAL A 95 -13.69 -19.83 -5.36
N HIS A 96 -12.72 -18.95 -5.12
CA HIS A 96 -12.93 -17.61 -4.58
C HIS A 96 -12.20 -16.57 -5.44
N PRO A 97 -12.85 -16.01 -6.47
CA PRO A 97 -12.24 -14.98 -7.31
C PRO A 97 -11.97 -13.71 -6.48
N PHE A 98 -10.91 -13.00 -6.82
CA PHE A 98 -10.47 -11.81 -6.08
C PHE A 98 -11.56 -10.72 -6.03
N GLU A 99 -12.39 -10.63 -7.07
CA GLU A 99 -13.55 -9.72 -7.17
C GLU A 99 -14.62 -9.97 -6.10
N ASN A 100 -14.76 -11.22 -5.64
CA ASN A 100 -15.75 -11.62 -4.63
C ASN A 100 -15.23 -11.48 -3.19
N LEU A 101 -14.00 -11.00 -2.98
CA LEU A 101 -13.49 -10.73 -1.64
C LEU A 101 -14.27 -9.56 -1.01
N LEU A 102 -14.71 -9.74 0.23
CA LEU A 102 -15.56 -8.84 1.03
C LEU A 102 -15.12 -7.36 1.05
N LEU A 103 -13.86 -7.06 0.73
CA LEU A 103 -13.33 -5.70 0.63
C LEU A 103 -13.94 -4.89 -0.53
N TRP A 104 -14.49 -5.54 -1.57
CA TRP A 104 -15.08 -4.88 -2.74
C TRP A 104 -16.61 -4.99 -2.82
N LYS A 105 -17.23 -5.91 -2.05
CA LYS A 105 -18.70 -6.09 -2.04
C LYS A 105 -19.46 -5.04 -1.22
N ASN A 106 -18.76 -4.29 -0.37
CA ASN A 106 -19.35 -3.31 0.56
C ASN A 106 -18.96 -1.85 0.23
N ARG A 107 -18.60 -1.56 -1.02
CA ARG A 107 -18.55 -0.19 -1.54
C ARG A 107 -19.74 0.07 -2.46
#